data_AF-A0A537U4N9-F1
#
_entry.id   AF-A0A537U4N9-F1
#
_cell.length_a   1.000
_cell.length_b   1.000
_cell.length_c   1.000
_cell.angle_alpha   90.00
_cell.angle_beta   90.00
_cell.angle_gamma   90.00
#
_symmetry.space_group_name_H-M   'P 1'
#
loop_
_entity.id
_entity.type
_entity.pdbx_description
1 polymer ?
#
loop_
_entity_poly.entity_id
_entity_poly.type
_entity_poly.pdbx_seq_one_letter_code
_entity_poly.pdbx_strand_id
1 'polypeptide(L)'
;MPVLPLAFGLTALRDAARQHFGTDRAAIANVQYRQAMVLPDDGDRIVQIILRPADDATAEFRLMSIGSEPSASWQTHMIGMIRANGTVERVESAELAIDRIKSRCPTAISTERYYATLSAVGLQYGPSFRAIQELWQGNDEVLAHVDLPAHLLGENAPGLHPAMLDACLHVYPDLVDAHGNIEQAPTNVPTYLPISLERFHSMASEARTVWVHATRRHRQPESETIAIDIAVHQEDGSLAAMLEGLSVKQLPPQALGPMAERVDWLYRMQWVELPSLQPSTDLHGEPSSWLILADKSGIGAALAEVLARKGGACRLVYSDQLIGRRKTAAWIPDDLVKPFAKLISGFADRSAPLRGVINLWALDLSIEYRGVQQLNDAQKIVLGSTISLSRAVVQARGRAETPARIWAVTRNSVSITPEDPPVKVAAAALWGLGRTARLEHPQIWGGQVDLDASRESSPSVDAAAVLGELLNRGGEDQVAVRKGVRFAARLVRATAPKKPTATFDSNGSYLITGGLGALGVEVAKWLVTQCKVKRLLLVGRRGQKDPSYRRVQRALAALGAEVTVLRADVSSEKDV
;
A
#
# COMPACT_ATOMS: atom_id res chain seq x y z
N MET A 1 5.54 23.92 20.05
CA MET A 1 4.33 23.83 19.21
C MET A 1 3.31 22.98 19.95
N PRO A 2 2.20 23.58 20.42
CA PRO A 2 1.18 22.85 21.15
C PRO A 2 0.44 21.88 20.21
N VAL A 3 0.21 20.65 20.69
CA VAL A 3 -0.53 19.62 19.96
C VAL A 3 -1.73 19.23 20.81
N LEU A 4 -2.90 19.10 20.20
CA LEU A 4 -4.08 18.62 20.88
C LEU A 4 -3.93 17.13 21.23
N PRO A 5 -4.05 16.76 22.51
CA PRO A 5 -3.78 15.40 22.97
C PRO A 5 -4.82 14.39 22.46
N LEU A 6 -4.41 13.11 22.38
CA LEU A 6 -5.29 11.99 22.03
C LEU A 6 -6.53 11.95 22.92
N ALA A 7 -6.36 12.21 24.22
CA ALA A 7 -7.43 12.19 25.21
C ALA A 7 -8.58 13.12 24.85
N PHE A 8 -8.30 14.31 24.30
CA PHE A 8 -9.35 15.23 23.84
C PHE A 8 -10.17 14.63 22.71
N GLY A 9 -9.52 13.96 21.76
CA GLY A 9 -10.21 13.27 20.67
C GLY A 9 -11.13 12.16 21.18
N LEU A 10 -10.66 11.39 22.17
CA LEU A 10 -11.45 10.32 22.79
C LEU A 10 -12.67 10.86 23.56
N THR A 11 -12.52 11.93 24.34
CA THR A 11 -13.66 12.56 25.04
C THR A 11 -14.68 13.15 24.07
N ALA A 12 -14.21 13.82 23.01
CA ALA A 12 -15.10 14.39 22.00
C ALA A 12 -15.84 13.30 21.19
N LEU A 13 -15.18 12.18 20.89
CA LEU A 13 -15.80 11.04 20.22
C LEU A 13 -16.82 10.33 21.12
N ARG A 14 -16.58 10.25 22.43
CA ARG A 14 -17.56 9.73 23.39
C ARG A 14 -18.82 10.60 23.39
N ASP A 15 -18.66 11.92 23.41
CA ASP A 15 -19.81 12.83 23.38
C ASP A 15 -20.57 12.76 22.05
N ALA A 16 -19.86 12.65 20.93
CA ALA A 16 -20.48 12.41 19.62
C ALA A 16 -21.23 11.07 19.60
N ALA A 17 -20.67 10.01 20.19
CA ALA A 17 -21.31 8.71 20.32
C ALA A 17 -22.61 8.79 21.13
N ARG A 18 -22.56 9.48 22.28
CA ARG A 18 -23.72 9.69 23.15
C ARG A 18 -24.84 10.45 22.44
N GLN A 19 -24.50 11.53 21.75
CA GLN A 19 -25.47 12.32 20.97
C GLN A 19 -26.13 11.49 19.86
N HIS A 20 -25.37 10.60 19.23
CA HIS A 20 -25.86 9.81 18.11
C HIS A 20 -26.64 8.55 18.54
N PHE A 21 -26.11 7.78 19.48
CA PHE A 21 -26.67 6.49 19.91
C PHE A 21 -27.52 6.57 21.19
N GLY A 22 -27.54 7.71 21.88
CA GLY A 22 -28.32 7.91 23.11
C GLY A 22 -27.80 7.10 24.30
N THR A 23 -26.53 6.69 24.30
CA THR A 23 -25.93 5.86 25.36
C THR A 23 -24.53 6.33 25.72
N ASP A 24 -24.21 6.30 27.02
CA ASP A 24 -22.87 6.52 27.56
C ASP A 24 -21.98 5.27 27.49
N ARG A 25 -22.53 4.13 27.06
CA ARG A 25 -21.83 2.83 27.02
C ARG A 25 -21.14 2.56 25.68
N ALA A 26 -21.02 3.58 24.83
CA ALA A 26 -20.42 3.42 23.52
C ALA A 26 -18.91 3.17 23.63
N ALA A 27 -18.43 2.14 22.93
CA ALA A 27 -17.01 1.84 22.79
C ALA A 27 -16.45 2.52 21.55
N ILE A 28 -15.30 3.16 21.67
CA ILE A 28 -14.55 3.71 20.54
C ILE A 28 -13.46 2.68 20.20
N ALA A 29 -13.53 2.08 19.02
CA ALA A 29 -12.72 0.93 18.64
C ALA A 29 -11.90 1.18 17.37
N ASN A 30 -10.79 0.46 17.25
CA ASN A 30 -9.87 0.50 16.09
C ASN A 30 -9.45 1.93 15.74
N VAL A 31 -9.10 2.72 16.76
CA VAL A 31 -8.67 4.10 16.60
C VAL A 31 -7.29 4.10 15.96
N GLN A 32 -7.14 4.87 14.89
CA GLN A 32 -5.84 5.18 14.29
C GLN A 32 -5.58 6.68 14.41
N TYR A 33 -4.49 7.04 15.07
CA TYR A 33 -4.01 8.41 15.14
C TYR A 33 -3.12 8.66 13.92
N ARG A 34 -3.67 9.36 12.93
CA ARG A 34 -3.01 9.60 11.64
C ARG A 34 -2.07 10.79 11.67
N GLN A 35 -2.46 11.85 12.38
CA GLN A 35 -1.72 13.10 12.36
C GLN A 35 -1.99 13.93 13.61
N ALA A 36 -0.91 14.49 14.17
CA ALA A 36 -0.96 15.47 15.24
C ALA A 36 -1.82 16.68 14.86
N MET A 37 -2.77 17.06 15.72
CA MET A 37 -3.49 18.32 15.55
C MET A 37 -2.70 19.43 16.23
N VAL A 38 -1.82 20.07 15.48
CA VAL A 38 -1.08 21.25 15.92
C VAL A 38 -2.05 22.41 16.13
N LEU A 39 -2.00 23.05 17.29
CA LEU A 39 -2.71 24.29 17.55
C LEU A 39 -1.79 25.48 17.22
N PRO A 40 -2.28 26.50 16.52
CA PRO A 40 -1.53 27.75 16.35
C PRO A 40 -1.40 28.47 17.70
N ASP A 41 -0.41 29.35 17.84
CA ASP A 41 -0.24 30.16 19.04
C ASP A 41 -1.39 31.19 19.19
N ASP A 42 -2.04 31.56 18.08
CA ASP A 42 -3.18 32.46 17.99
C ASP A 42 -4.25 32.00 16.98
N GLY A 43 -5.48 32.49 17.16
CA GLY A 43 -6.62 32.21 16.28
C GLY A 43 -7.34 30.89 16.56
N ASP A 44 -8.32 30.60 15.70
CA ASP A 44 -9.23 29.47 15.89
C ASP A 44 -8.91 28.31 14.95
N ARG A 45 -9.20 27.09 15.43
CA ARG A 45 -9.17 25.88 14.62
C ARG A 45 -10.54 25.21 14.67
N ILE A 46 -11.15 25.03 13.51
CA ILE A 46 -12.44 24.35 13.41
C ILE A 46 -12.18 22.85 13.46
N VAL A 47 -12.77 22.17 14.44
CA VAL A 47 -12.72 20.71 14.59
C VAL A 47 -14.08 20.13 14.21
N GLN A 48 -14.07 19.07 13.41
CA GLN A 48 -15.28 18.38 12.97
C GLN A 48 -15.15 16.88 13.23
N ILE A 49 -16.19 16.30 13.84
CA ILE A 49 -16.36 14.86 13.95
C ILE A 49 -17.47 14.45 12.99
N ILE A 50 -17.16 13.52 12.09
CA ILE A 50 -18.12 12.94 11.16
C ILE A 50 -18.38 11.51 11.59
N LEU A 51 -19.63 11.21 11.97
CA LEU A 51 -20.10 9.85 12.19
C LEU A 51 -20.84 9.37 10.94
N ARG A 52 -20.46 8.20 10.45
CA ARG A 52 -21.10 7.51 9.32
C ARG A 52 -21.71 6.21 9.86
N PRO A 53 -23.02 6.19 10.15
CA PRO A 53 -23.67 4.99 10.67
C PRO A 53 -23.49 3.82 9.70
N ALA A 54 -23.09 2.67 10.23
CA ALA A 54 -23.02 1.41 9.50
C ALA A 54 -24.25 0.53 9.76
N ASP A 55 -24.79 0.62 10.98
CA ASP A 55 -26.08 0.07 11.42
C ASP A 55 -26.55 0.84 12.68
N ASP A 56 -27.65 0.40 13.32
CA ASP A 56 -28.23 1.04 14.50
C ASP A 56 -27.31 1.07 15.72
N ALA A 57 -26.25 0.25 15.74
CA ALA A 57 -25.35 0.09 16.88
C ALA A 57 -23.90 0.45 16.56
N THR A 58 -23.56 0.79 15.31
CA THR A 58 -22.17 1.02 14.90
C THR A 58 -22.03 2.18 13.90
N ALA A 59 -20.96 2.95 14.02
CA ALA A 59 -20.64 4.04 13.10
C ALA A 59 -19.13 4.13 12.85
N GLU A 60 -18.71 4.39 11.61
CA GLU A 60 -17.34 4.85 11.33
C GLU A 60 -17.23 6.31 11.78
N PHE A 61 -16.14 6.67 12.45
CA PHE A 61 -15.87 8.07 12.78
C PHE A 61 -14.65 8.61 12.04
N ARG A 62 -14.67 9.91 11.77
CA ARG A 62 -13.47 10.70 11.46
C ARG A 62 -13.45 11.97 12.30
N LEU A 63 -12.32 12.24 12.92
CA LEU A 63 -12.04 13.51 13.58
C LEU A 63 -11.08 14.31 12.69
N MET A 64 -11.51 15.51 12.32
CA MET A 64 -10.86 16.34 11.31
C MET A 64 -10.72 17.78 11.84
N SER A 65 -9.74 18.53 11.35
CA SER A 65 -9.64 19.96 11.60
C SER A 65 -9.28 20.75 10.35
N ILE A 66 -9.59 22.05 10.36
CA ILE A 66 -9.17 22.99 9.33
C ILE A 66 -8.71 24.29 10.00
N GLY A 67 -7.63 24.88 9.48
CA GLY A 67 -7.15 26.19 9.93
C GLY A 67 -8.07 27.32 9.45
N SER A 68 -7.89 28.50 10.03
CA SER A 68 -8.65 29.71 9.69
C SER A 68 -8.20 30.39 8.39
N GLU A 69 -7.08 29.98 7.80
CA GLU A 69 -6.58 30.58 6.56
C GLU A 69 -7.41 30.21 5.33
N PRO A 70 -7.58 31.12 4.33
CA PRO A 70 -8.35 30.84 3.11
C PRO A 70 -7.82 29.67 2.27
N SER A 71 -6.53 29.36 2.39
CA SER A 71 -5.83 28.26 1.71
C SER A 71 -5.93 26.93 2.48
N ALA A 72 -6.50 26.94 3.69
CA ALA A 72 -6.52 25.79 4.56
C ALA A 72 -7.36 24.65 3.95
N SER A 73 -6.93 23.42 4.23
CA SER A 73 -7.66 22.22 3.83
C SER A 73 -7.93 21.35 5.04
N TRP A 74 -9.03 20.60 4.99
CA TRP A 74 -9.39 19.68 6.04
C TRP A 74 -8.32 18.59 6.21
N GLN A 75 -7.85 18.43 7.45
CA GLN A 75 -6.88 17.44 7.88
C GLN A 75 -7.59 16.38 8.72
N THR A 76 -7.35 15.09 8.44
CA THR A 76 -7.89 14.00 9.25
C THR A 76 -6.88 13.56 10.29
N HIS A 77 -7.25 13.65 11.56
CA HIS A 77 -6.39 13.33 12.70
C HIS A 77 -6.64 11.92 13.24
N MET A 78 -7.91 11.53 13.36
CA MET A 78 -8.29 10.22 13.87
C MET A 78 -9.36 9.59 13.02
N ILE A 79 -9.26 8.27 12.84
CA ILE A 79 -10.31 7.44 12.26
C ILE A 79 -10.54 6.20 13.11
N GLY A 80 -11.72 5.60 13.00
CA GLY A 80 -12.02 4.34 13.66
C GLY A 80 -13.51 4.04 13.64
N MET A 81 -13.96 3.26 14.61
CA MET A 81 -15.36 2.84 14.76
C MET A 81 -15.90 3.22 16.13
N ILE A 82 -17.19 3.49 16.22
CA ILE A 82 -17.95 3.58 17.47
C ILE A 82 -18.94 2.42 17.48
N ARG A 83 -19.15 1.82 18.67
CA ARG A 83 -20.14 0.77 18.90
C ARG A 83 -21.01 1.11 20.11
N ALA A 84 -22.31 1.29 19.93
CA ALA A 84 -23.27 1.66 20.97
C ALA A 84 -23.35 0.65 22.12
N ASN A 85 -23.28 -0.65 21.80
CA ASN A 85 -23.31 -1.75 22.76
C ASN A 85 -21.92 -2.40 22.86
N GLY A 86 -20.93 -1.60 23.25
CA GLY A 86 -19.64 -2.17 23.66
C GLY A 86 -19.86 -3.06 24.87
N THR A 87 -19.89 -4.38 24.68
CA THR A 87 -19.83 -5.31 25.79
C THR A 87 -18.46 -5.16 26.43
N VAL A 88 -18.42 -4.55 27.61
CA VAL A 88 -17.43 -4.93 28.62
C VAL A 88 -17.81 -6.36 29.01
N GLU A 89 -17.39 -7.36 28.23
CA GLU A 89 -17.43 -8.75 28.68
C GLU A 89 -16.64 -8.75 29.98
N ARG A 90 -17.35 -8.90 31.11
CA ARG A 90 -16.85 -8.98 32.49
C ARG A 90 -15.32 -8.92 32.55
N VAL A 91 -14.79 -7.69 32.62
CA VAL A 91 -13.72 -7.47 33.57
C VAL A 91 -14.45 -7.71 34.88
N GLU A 92 -14.42 -8.95 35.38
CA GLU A 92 -14.78 -9.22 36.76
C GLU A 92 -14.09 -8.13 37.55
N SER A 93 -14.90 -7.34 38.26
CA SER A 93 -14.43 -6.46 39.31
C SER A 93 -13.56 -7.29 40.26
N ALA A 94 -12.29 -7.47 39.94
CA ALA A 94 -11.29 -7.27 40.93
C ALA A 94 -11.45 -5.80 41.29
N GLU A 95 -12.27 -5.53 42.32
CA GLU A 95 -12.06 -4.33 43.13
C GLU A 95 -10.56 -4.15 43.20
N LEU A 96 -10.09 -3.01 42.71
CA LEU A 96 -8.67 -2.80 42.63
C LEU A 96 -8.18 -2.81 44.07
N ALA A 97 -7.58 -3.92 44.48
CA ALA A 97 -6.81 -3.94 45.70
C ALA A 97 -5.55 -3.16 45.36
N ILE A 98 -5.66 -1.82 45.41
CA ILE A 98 -4.56 -0.87 45.20
C ILE A 98 -3.33 -1.35 45.97
N ASP A 99 -3.53 -1.87 47.17
CA ASP A 99 -2.49 -2.47 48.00
C ASP A 99 -1.77 -3.66 47.33
N ARG A 100 -2.51 -4.54 46.63
CA ARG A 100 -1.90 -5.64 45.85
C ARG A 100 -1.09 -5.11 44.68
N ILE A 101 -1.57 -4.09 43.97
CA ILE A 101 -0.82 -3.51 42.85
C ILE A 101 0.40 -2.74 43.36
N LYS A 102 0.26 -1.94 44.42
CA LYS A 102 1.38 -1.30 45.13
C LYS A 102 2.44 -2.32 45.55
N SER A 103 2.05 -3.53 45.99
CA SER A 103 3.01 -4.60 46.31
C SER A 103 3.80 -5.13 45.10
N ARG A 104 3.26 -5.01 43.88
CA ARG A 104 3.94 -5.37 42.62
C ARG A 104 4.68 -4.21 41.96
N CYS A 105 4.35 -2.97 42.35
CA CYS A 105 5.03 -1.74 41.95
C CYS A 105 5.85 -1.17 43.12
N PRO A 106 6.98 -1.79 43.52
CA PRO A 106 7.70 -1.38 44.73
C PRO A 106 8.47 -0.07 44.57
N THR A 107 8.77 0.35 43.34
CA THR A 107 9.67 1.48 43.07
C THR A 107 8.87 2.77 42.96
N ALA A 108 8.90 3.62 43.98
CA ALA A 108 8.28 4.95 43.92
C ALA A 108 9.15 5.92 43.09
N ILE A 109 8.54 6.63 42.15
CA ILE A 109 9.21 7.60 41.27
C ILE A 109 8.77 9.01 41.64
N SER A 110 9.74 9.92 41.84
CA SER A 110 9.45 11.35 42.02
C SER A 110 8.77 11.92 40.77
N THR A 111 7.61 12.56 40.94
CA THR A 111 6.84 13.17 39.85
C THR A 111 7.59 14.29 39.15
N GLU A 112 8.35 15.10 39.89
CA GLU A 112 9.20 16.17 39.36
C GLU A 112 10.26 15.60 38.41
N ARG A 113 10.93 14.52 38.84
CA ARG A 113 11.92 13.81 38.04
C ARG A 113 11.28 13.14 36.82
N TYR A 114 10.09 12.58 37.00
CA TYR A 114 9.33 11.94 35.93
C TYR A 114 9.04 12.94 34.81
N TYR A 115 8.44 14.09 35.12
CA TYR A 115 8.15 15.11 34.12
C TYR A 115 9.41 15.75 33.51
N ALA A 116 10.50 15.86 34.26
CA ALA A 116 11.79 16.27 33.69
C ALA A 116 12.30 15.27 32.63
N THR A 117 12.11 13.97 32.88
CA THR A 117 12.47 12.90 31.94
C THR A 117 11.57 12.91 30.70
N LEU A 118 10.25 13.06 30.88
CA LEU A 118 9.32 13.22 29.76
C LEU A 118 9.72 14.40 28.86
N SER A 119 10.10 15.53 29.46
CA SER A 119 10.59 16.70 28.72
C SER A 119 11.86 16.38 27.92
N ALA A 120 12.80 15.62 28.50
CA ALA A 120 14.05 15.22 27.85
C ALA A 120 13.83 14.29 26.64
N VAL A 121 12.77 13.47 26.65
CA VAL A 121 12.37 12.62 25.50
C VAL A 121 11.41 13.34 24.53
N GLY A 122 11.20 14.64 24.68
CA GLY A 122 10.40 15.48 23.78
C GLY A 122 8.91 15.59 24.12
N LEU A 123 8.48 15.05 25.26
CA LEU A 123 7.10 15.12 25.75
C LEU A 123 6.97 16.23 26.80
N GLN A 124 6.62 17.43 26.35
CA GLN A 124 6.50 18.61 27.20
C GLN A 124 5.06 18.84 27.64
N TYR A 125 4.82 18.73 28.94
CA TYR A 125 3.51 18.96 29.55
C TYR A 125 3.50 20.23 30.39
N GLY A 126 2.51 21.10 30.14
CA GLY A 126 2.27 22.31 30.94
C GLY A 126 1.49 22.01 32.23
N PRO A 127 1.31 23.01 33.12
CA PRO A 127 0.68 22.83 34.43
C PRO A 127 -0.71 22.18 34.40
N SER A 128 -1.52 22.47 33.37
CA SER A 128 -2.85 21.85 33.19
C SER A 128 -2.82 20.34 32.93
N PHE A 129 -1.68 19.80 32.48
CA PHE A 129 -1.53 18.38 32.12
C PHE A 129 -0.67 17.61 33.14
N ARG A 130 -0.07 18.28 34.13
CA ARG A 130 0.75 17.65 35.17
C ARG A 130 -0.10 17.21 36.37
N ALA A 131 -0.93 16.19 36.16
CA ALA A 131 -1.93 15.74 37.14
C ALA A 131 -1.50 14.52 37.99
N ILE A 132 -0.41 13.83 37.64
CA ILE A 132 0.13 12.71 38.44
C ILE A 132 0.66 13.24 39.78
N GLN A 133 0.11 12.74 40.90
CA GLN A 133 0.54 13.05 42.27
C GLN A 133 1.56 12.03 42.79
N GLU A 134 1.30 10.75 42.55
CA GLU A 134 2.15 9.65 42.98
C GLU A 134 2.31 8.65 41.83
N LEU A 135 3.51 8.07 41.69
CA LEU A 135 3.85 7.12 40.62
C LEU A 135 4.71 6.00 41.18
N TRP A 136 4.35 4.76 40.86
CA TRP A 136 5.13 3.57 41.21
C TRP A 136 5.30 2.65 40.02
N GLN A 137 6.52 2.14 39.88
CA GLN A 137 6.92 1.22 38.82
C GLN A 137 7.04 -0.21 39.35
N GLY A 138 6.52 -1.14 38.56
CA GLY A 138 6.67 -2.59 38.70
C GLY A 138 7.32 -3.20 37.46
N ASN A 139 7.26 -4.53 37.35
CA ASN A 139 7.75 -5.22 36.17
C ASN A 139 6.67 -5.27 35.08
N ASP A 140 6.88 -4.56 33.97
CA ASP A 140 5.92 -4.41 32.87
C ASP A 140 4.55 -3.83 33.32
N GLU A 141 4.52 -3.14 34.47
CA GLU A 141 3.33 -2.47 34.99
C GLU A 141 3.66 -1.19 35.76
N VAL A 142 2.72 -0.23 35.76
CA VAL A 142 2.84 1.09 36.40
C VAL A 142 1.55 1.41 37.14
N LEU A 143 1.68 1.93 38.35
CA LEU A 143 0.57 2.47 39.13
C LEU A 143 0.77 3.99 39.28
N ALA A 144 -0.29 4.77 39.08
CA ALA A 144 -0.27 6.20 39.34
C ALA A 144 -1.52 6.65 40.07
N HIS A 145 -1.36 7.69 40.90
CA HIS A 145 -2.45 8.45 41.49
C HIS A 145 -2.54 9.81 40.80
N VAL A 146 -3.71 10.18 40.31
CA VAL A 146 -3.90 11.34 39.41
C VAL A 146 -5.04 12.22 39.93
N ASP A 147 -4.75 13.51 40.10
CA ASP A 147 -5.70 14.53 40.53
C ASP A 147 -5.88 15.62 39.48
N LEU A 148 -7.13 15.96 39.17
CA LEU A 148 -7.44 17.09 38.29
C LEU A 148 -6.88 18.39 38.90
N PRO A 149 -6.02 19.14 38.19
CA PRO A 149 -5.47 20.39 38.70
C PRO A 149 -6.55 21.38 39.15
N ALA A 150 -6.31 22.06 40.27
CA ALA A 150 -7.31 22.88 40.96
C ALA A 150 -7.95 23.98 40.07
N HIS A 151 -7.18 24.56 39.14
CA HIS A 151 -7.68 25.59 38.22
C HIS A 151 -8.64 25.07 37.15
N LEU A 152 -8.79 23.75 37.00
CA LEU A 152 -9.70 23.11 36.04
C LEU A 152 -10.98 22.56 36.70
N LEU A 153 -11.09 22.62 38.04
CA LEU A 153 -12.24 22.05 38.77
C LEU A 153 -13.59 22.71 38.43
N GLY A 154 -13.58 23.95 37.92
CA GLY A 154 -14.77 24.71 37.55
C GLY A 154 -15.35 24.39 36.17
N GLU A 155 -14.67 23.57 35.36
CA GLU A 155 -15.14 23.19 34.02
C GLU A 155 -16.10 21.99 34.11
N ASN A 156 -17.39 22.25 33.95
CA ASN A 156 -18.42 21.20 33.96
C ASN A 156 -18.54 20.56 32.57
N ALA A 157 -17.83 19.45 32.36
CA ALA A 157 -18.05 18.54 31.23
C ALA A 157 -18.43 17.15 31.74
N PRO A 158 -19.33 16.43 31.05
CA PRO A 158 -19.70 15.08 31.44
C PRO A 158 -18.49 14.14 31.34
N GLY A 159 -18.33 13.22 32.29
CA GLY A 159 -17.24 12.26 32.34
C GLY A 159 -15.88 12.84 32.75
N LEU A 160 -14.80 12.08 32.52
CA LEU A 160 -13.44 12.51 32.89
C LEU A 160 -13.00 13.73 32.08
N HIS A 161 -12.41 14.70 32.77
CA HIS A 161 -11.84 15.89 32.13
C HIS A 161 -10.72 15.51 31.14
N PRO A 162 -10.66 16.09 29.92
CA PRO A 162 -9.68 15.71 28.91
C PRO A 162 -8.22 15.77 29.39
N ALA A 163 -7.86 16.80 30.15
CA ALA A 163 -6.50 16.94 30.71
C ALA A 163 -6.15 15.87 31.76
N MET A 164 -7.13 15.39 32.52
CA MET A 164 -6.93 14.29 33.48
C MET A 164 -6.81 12.95 32.76
N LEU A 165 -7.65 12.71 31.73
CA LEU A 165 -7.54 11.52 30.88
C LEU A 165 -6.19 11.50 30.13
N ASP A 166 -5.69 12.65 29.70
CA ASP A 166 -4.35 12.76 29.10
C ASP A 166 -3.26 12.41 30.11
N ALA A 167 -3.35 12.93 31.33
CA ALA A 167 -2.42 12.56 32.38
C ALA A 167 -2.44 11.08 32.74
N CYS A 168 -3.58 10.39 32.57
CA CYS A 168 -3.64 8.93 32.70
C CYS A 168 -2.84 8.20 31.61
N LEU A 169 -2.58 8.83 30.47
CA LEU A 169 -1.68 8.30 29.43
C LEU A 169 -0.20 8.53 29.77
N HIS A 170 0.13 9.49 30.63
CA HIS A 170 1.51 9.85 30.93
C HIS A 170 2.31 8.73 31.59
N VAL A 171 1.70 7.59 31.94
CA VAL A 171 2.35 6.39 32.48
C VAL A 171 2.99 5.49 31.39
N TYR A 172 2.55 5.57 30.13
CA TYR A 172 3.08 4.70 29.06
C TYR A 172 4.59 4.85 28.82
N PRO A 173 5.21 6.04 28.96
CA PRO A 173 6.65 6.20 28.75
C PRO A 173 7.50 5.31 29.66
N ASP A 174 7.03 5.00 30.86
CA ASP A 174 7.73 4.11 31.79
C ASP A 174 7.73 2.63 31.34
N LEU A 175 6.79 2.26 30.45
CA LEU A 175 6.71 0.92 29.85
C LEU A 175 7.51 0.78 28.54
N VAL A 176 8.29 1.81 28.17
CA VAL A 176 9.12 1.82 26.95
C VAL A 176 10.56 1.44 27.31
N ASP A 177 11.01 0.26 26.87
CA ASP A 177 12.35 -0.27 27.18
C ASP A 177 13.49 0.70 26.84
N ALA A 178 13.33 1.47 25.74
CA ALA A 178 14.32 2.42 25.27
C ALA A 178 14.57 3.57 26.25
N HIS A 179 13.59 3.95 27.07
CA HIS A 179 13.75 4.99 28.09
C HIS A 179 14.59 4.53 29.30
N GLY A 180 14.85 3.22 29.42
CA GLY A 180 15.69 2.67 30.48
C GLY A 180 15.14 2.95 31.88
N ASN A 181 16.03 3.05 32.86
CA ASN A 181 15.64 3.45 34.21
C ASN A 181 15.41 4.97 34.26
N ILE A 182 14.16 5.40 34.48
CA ILE A 182 13.78 6.82 34.58
C ILE A 182 14.51 7.54 35.73
N GLU A 183 15.03 6.81 36.71
CA GLU A 183 15.94 7.35 37.72
C GLU A 183 17.35 7.67 37.20
N GLN A 184 17.62 7.58 35.91
CA GLN A 184 18.87 8.02 35.30
C GLN A 184 18.49 8.92 34.13
N ALA A 185 18.96 10.18 34.13
CA ALA A 185 18.60 11.16 33.11
C ALA A 185 18.96 10.60 31.71
N PRO A 186 17.98 10.23 30.87
CA PRO A 186 18.30 9.54 29.64
C PRO A 186 18.93 10.51 28.65
N THR A 187 20.13 10.22 28.16
CA THR A 187 20.75 10.98 27.08
C THR A 187 20.44 10.33 25.75
N ASN A 188 19.87 11.10 24.81
CA ASN A 188 19.71 10.74 23.41
C ASN A 188 18.72 9.59 23.13
N VAL A 189 17.54 9.63 23.77
CA VAL A 189 16.54 8.57 23.66
C VAL A 189 15.39 8.96 22.71
N PRO A 190 14.92 8.05 21.84
CA PRO A 190 13.84 8.33 20.90
C PRO A 190 12.50 8.63 21.57
N THR A 191 11.72 9.52 20.96
CA THR A 191 10.33 9.78 21.33
C THR A 191 9.40 8.68 20.81
N TYR A 192 8.56 8.14 21.69
CA TYR A 192 7.46 7.25 21.34
C TYR A 192 6.14 8.00 21.47
N LEU A 193 5.22 7.83 20.51
CA LEU A 193 3.85 8.38 20.61
C LEU A 193 2.80 7.29 20.36
N PRO A 194 1.59 7.45 20.91
CA PRO A 194 0.42 6.66 20.53
C PRO A 194 0.10 6.77 19.04
N ILE A 195 -0.03 5.63 18.36
CA ILE A 195 -0.39 5.53 16.94
C ILE A 195 -1.74 4.85 16.71
N SER A 196 -2.14 3.95 17.61
CA SER A 196 -3.44 3.29 17.53
C SER A 196 -3.93 2.84 18.90
N LEU A 197 -5.24 2.63 19.02
CA LEU A 197 -5.89 2.10 20.20
C LEU A 197 -6.97 1.11 19.76
N GLU A 198 -6.92 -0.12 20.28
CA GLU A 198 -7.89 -1.15 19.90
C GLU A 198 -9.28 -0.81 20.40
N ARG A 199 -9.37 -0.34 21.66
CA ARG A 199 -10.65 0.05 22.26
C ARG A 199 -10.48 1.07 23.37
N PHE A 200 -11.42 1.98 23.45
CA PHE A 200 -11.61 2.91 24.56
C PHE A 200 -13.04 2.78 25.06
N HIS A 201 -13.16 2.68 26.39
CA HIS A 201 -14.42 2.73 27.11
C HIS A 201 -14.32 3.80 28.20
N SER A 202 -15.37 4.60 28.34
CA SER A 202 -15.53 5.52 29.46
C SER A 202 -16.84 5.17 30.16
N MET A 203 -16.80 4.93 31.46
CA MET A 203 -17.99 5.07 32.29
C MET A 203 -18.18 6.58 32.48
N ALA A 204 -19.40 7.10 32.51
CA ALA A 204 -19.68 8.54 32.63
C ALA A 204 -19.34 9.10 34.03
N SER A 205 -18.13 8.82 34.52
CA SER A 205 -17.61 9.19 35.83
C SER A 205 -17.11 10.63 35.81
N GLU A 206 -17.57 11.42 36.78
CA GLU A 206 -17.11 12.78 37.02
C GLU A 206 -15.99 12.83 38.07
N ALA A 207 -15.27 11.73 38.27
CA ALA A 207 -14.16 11.66 39.21
C ALA A 207 -13.16 12.81 38.98
N ARG A 208 -12.63 13.34 40.08
CA ARG A 208 -11.58 14.39 40.09
C ARG A 208 -10.23 13.84 40.55
N THR A 209 -10.25 12.62 41.07
CA THR A 209 -9.13 11.88 41.62
C THR A 209 -9.32 10.43 41.18
N VAL A 210 -8.29 9.85 40.56
CA VAL A 210 -8.34 8.50 39.99
C VAL A 210 -7.03 7.75 40.20
N TRP A 211 -7.14 6.42 40.27
CA TRP A 211 -6.03 5.49 40.20
C TRP A 211 -5.86 4.96 38.79
N VAL A 212 -4.63 4.94 38.29
CA VAL A 212 -4.29 4.47 36.95
C VAL A 212 -3.37 3.26 37.06
N HIS A 213 -3.78 2.15 36.47
CA HIS A 213 -2.95 0.96 36.35
C HIS A 213 -2.68 0.68 34.87
N ALA A 214 -1.42 0.78 34.46
CA ALA A 214 -0.99 0.46 33.11
C ALA A 214 -0.19 -0.84 33.10
N THR A 215 -0.44 -1.69 32.12
CA THR A 215 0.26 -2.96 31.94
C THR A 215 0.68 -3.12 30.49
N ARG A 216 1.91 -3.59 30.28
CA ARG A 216 2.40 -3.90 28.94
C ARG A 216 1.85 -5.25 28.50
N ARG A 217 1.29 -5.32 27.29
CA ARG A 217 0.94 -6.59 26.64
C ARG A 217 2.21 -7.32 26.21
N HIS A 218 2.16 -8.65 26.10
CA HIS A 218 3.30 -9.55 25.80
C HIS A 218 4.48 -8.90 25.05
N ARG A 219 5.69 -8.99 25.62
CA ARG A 219 6.94 -8.59 24.96
C ARG A 219 7.12 -9.38 23.67
N GLN A 220 7.14 -8.67 22.55
CA GLN A 220 7.58 -9.22 21.26
C GLN A 220 9.02 -8.78 21.01
N PRO A 221 9.97 -9.72 20.90
CA PRO A 221 11.34 -9.39 20.49
C PRO A 221 11.32 -8.65 19.15
N GLU A 222 12.15 -7.61 19.01
CA GLU A 222 12.36 -6.85 17.76
C GLU A 222 11.19 -5.97 17.26
N SER A 223 10.11 -5.81 18.01
CA SER A 223 9.02 -4.90 17.62
C SER A 223 9.34 -3.44 17.95
N GLU A 224 9.26 -2.56 16.94
CA GLU A 224 9.30 -1.08 17.11
C GLU A 224 8.03 -0.53 17.80
N THR A 225 7.01 -1.36 17.99
CA THR A 225 5.71 -0.99 18.56
C THR A 225 5.48 -1.72 19.87
N ILE A 226 5.01 -0.99 20.89
CA ILE A 226 4.68 -1.51 22.21
C ILE A 226 3.18 -1.37 22.43
N ALA A 227 2.52 -2.45 22.86
CA ALA A 227 1.08 -2.46 23.15
C ALA A 227 0.84 -2.44 24.67
N ILE A 228 -0.04 -1.56 25.13
CA ILE A 228 -0.27 -1.26 26.55
C ILE A 228 -1.77 -1.22 26.83
N ASP A 229 -2.19 -1.78 27.97
CA ASP A 229 -3.53 -1.59 28.53
C ASP A 229 -3.47 -0.60 29.69
N ILE A 230 -4.39 0.36 29.74
CA ILE A 230 -4.48 1.37 30.80
C ILE A 230 -5.89 1.35 31.38
N ALA A 231 -5.99 0.98 32.66
CA ALA A 231 -7.24 0.96 33.40
C ALA A 231 -7.27 2.12 34.41
N VAL A 232 -8.33 2.92 34.34
CA VAL A 232 -8.55 4.10 35.18
C VAL A 232 -9.69 3.82 36.13
N HIS A 233 -9.44 3.92 37.43
CA HIS A 233 -10.37 3.59 38.50
C HIS A 233 -10.62 4.79 39.41
N GLN A 234 -11.82 4.87 39.97
CA GLN A 234 -12.18 5.85 40.99
C GLN A 234 -11.60 5.43 42.36
N GLU A 235 -11.65 6.33 43.34
CA GLU A 235 -11.21 6.06 44.72
C GLU A 235 -11.96 4.89 45.38
N ASP A 236 -13.21 4.64 44.99
CA ASP A 236 -13.99 3.49 45.47
C ASP A 236 -13.63 2.16 44.77
N GLY A 237 -12.64 2.17 43.88
CA GLY A 237 -12.18 1.01 43.11
C GLY A 237 -13.03 0.67 41.88
N SER A 238 -14.10 1.42 41.60
CA SER A 238 -14.90 1.23 40.39
C SER A 238 -14.19 1.76 39.13
N LEU A 239 -14.42 1.14 37.98
CA LEU A 239 -13.77 1.53 36.72
C LEU A 239 -14.37 2.83 36.18
N ALA A 240 -13.52 3.84 35.93
CA ALA A 240 -13.88 5.10 35.28
C ALA A 240 -13.65 5.05 33.76
N ALA A 241 -12.53 4.47 33.31
CA ALA A 241 -12.22 4.32 31.89
C ALA A 241 -11.24 3.16 31.64
N MET A 242 -11.22 2.66 30.41
CA MET A 242 -10.28 1.63 29.97
C MET A 242 -9.77 1.96 28.56
N LEU A 243 -8.45 1.97 28.39
CA LEU A 243 -7.78 2.03 27.10
C LEU A 243 -7.12 0.67 26.84
N GLU A 244 -7.72 -0.11 25.94
CA GLU A 244 -7.23 -1.44 25.57
C GLU A 244 -6.35 -1.35 24.32
N GLY A 245 -5.14 -1.92 24.39
CA GLY A 245 -4.27 -2.11 23.23
C GLY A 245 -3.74 -0.79 22.66
N LEU A 246 -3.39 0.16 23.53
CA LEU A 246 -2.70 1.38 23.15
C LEU A 246 -1.34 1.00 22.54
N SER A 247 -1.20 1.20 21.24
CA SER A 247 0.03 0.95 20.52
C SER A 247 0.84 2.24 20.44
N VAL A 248 2.05 2.22 21.00
CA VAL A 248 3.02 3.32 20.92
C VAL A 248 4.17 2.93 20.01
N LYS A 249 4.64 3.86 19.19
CA LYS A 249 5.72 3.62 18.22
C LYS A 249 6.74 4.75 18.25
N GLN A 250 8.01 4.41 18.02
CA GLN A 250 9.08 5.37 17.80
C GLN A 250 8.80 6.25 16.58
N LEU A 251 8.91 7.57 16.74
CA LEU A 251 8.83 8.53 15.63
C LEU A 251 10.19 9.16 15.36
N PRO A 252 10.61 9.26 14.09
CA PRO A 252 11.75 10.10 13.73
C PRO A 252 11.38 11.58 13.94
N PRO A 253 12.33 12.45 14.36
CA PRO A 253 12.07 13.87 14.64
C PRO A 253 11.39 14.63 13.50
N GLN A 254 11.56 14.20 12.24
CA GLN A 254 10.96 14.85 11.07
C GLN A 254 9.44 14.61 10.95
N ALA A 255 8.86 13.66 11.68
CA ALA A 255 7.44 13.31 11.58
C ALA A 255 6.49 14.25 12.36
N LEU A 256 7.02 15.18 13.16
CA LEU A 256 6.26 16.10 14.01
C LEU A 256 6.05 17.50 13.41
N GLY A 257 6.49 17.75 12.17
CA GLY A 257 6.35 19.05 11.50
C GLY A 257 4.94 19.31 10.93
N PRO A 258 4.49 20.59 10.85
CA PRO A 258 3.35 20.94 10.02
C PRO A 258 3.71 20.63 8.57
N MET A 259 2.93 19.76 7.93
CA MET A 259 3.21 19.19 6.61
C MET A 259 4.25 18.06 6.61
N ALA A 260 3.88 16.92 7.21
CA ALA A 260 3.87 15.72 6.38
C ALA A 260 2.95 16.05 5.20
N GLU A 261 3.55 16.56 4.11
CA GLU A 261 2.90 16.73 2.82
C GLU A 261 1.98 15.53 2.60
N ARG A 262 0.77 15.79 2.06
CA ARG A 262 -0.07 14.78 1.40
C ARG A 262 0.85 13.67 0.93
N VAL A 263 0.74 12.48 1.52
CA VAL A 263 1.48 11.36 0.96
C VAL A 263 0.77 11.09 -0.36
N ASP A 264 1.26 11.76 -1.40
CA ASP A 264 0.71 11.73 -2.74
C ASP A 264 1.17 10.41 -3.32
N TRP A 265 0.40 9.37 -3.00
CA TRP A 265 0.59 8.01 -3.47
C TRP A 265 0.25 7.86 -4.95
N LEU A 266 -0.27 8.91 -5.58
CA LEU A 266 -0.64 8.87 -6.97
C LEU A 266 0.60 9.09 -7.83
N TYR A 267 0.87 8.10 -8.66
CA TYR A 267 1.89 8.16 -9.70
C TYR A 267 1.27 7.76 -11.02
N ARG A 268 1.83 8.25 -12.11
CA ARG A 268 1.51 7.81 -13.47
C ARG A 268 2.78 7.56 -14.25
N MET A 269 2.67 6.72 -15.27
CA MET A 269 3.72 6.62 -16.28
C MET A 269 3.64 7.84 -17.19
N GLN A 270 4.77 8.52 -17.37
CA GLN A 270 4.99 9.56 -18.36
C GLN A 270 6.04 9.08 -19.34
N TRP A 271 5.81 9.36 -20.62
CA TRP A 271 6.73 9.07 -21.70
C TRP A 271 7.44 10.36 -22.08
N VAL A 272 8.76 10.39 -21.89
CA VAL A 272 9.60 11.57 -22.13
C VAL A 272 10.38 11.36 -23.42
N GLU A 273 10.31 12.34 -24.32
CA GLU A 273 11.05 12.32 -25.57
C GLU A 273 12.56 12.21 -25.30
N LEU A 274 13.21 11.32 -26.02
CA LEU A 274 14.65 11.14 -26.00
C LEU A 274 15.27 11.80 -27.24
N PRO A 275 16.54 12.25 -27.15
CA PRO A 275 17.30 12.65 -28.31
C PRO A 275 17.33 11.53 -29.37
N SER A 276 17.30 11.92 -30.64
CA SER A 276 17.51 11.00 -31.76
C SER A 276 18.86 10.30 -31.62
N LEU A 277 18.89 8.99 -31.83
CA LEU A 277 20.16 8.27 -31.90
C LEU A 277 20.86 8.66 -33.19
N GLN A 278 22.13 9.05 -33.08
CA GLN A 278 22.97 9.07 -34.26
C GLN A 278 23.18 7.61 -34.70
N PRO A 279 23.15 7.33 -36.02
CA PRO A 279 23.44 5.99 -36.51
C PRO A 279 24.83 5.60 -36.05
N SER A 280 24.93 4.70 -35.06
CA SER A 280 26.21 4.14 -34.69
C SER A 280 26.71 3.32 -35.88
N THR A 281 27.79 3.77 -36.50
CA THR A 281 28.47 3.01 -37.57
C THR A 281 29.16 1.77 -36.99
N ASP A 282 29.46 1.77 -35.70
CA ASP A 282 30.42 0.84 -35.13
C ASP A 282 29.75 -0.25 -34.28
N LEU A 283 29.54 -1.41 -34.88
CA LEU A 283 29.91 -2.63 -34.14
C LEU A 283 31.44 -2.58 -34.10
N HIS A 284 32.05 -1.97 -33.08
CA HIS A 284 33.52 -1.87 -32.99
C HIS A 284 34.15 -3.25 -33.21
N GLY A 285 34.66 -3.52 -34.42
CA GLY A 285 35.64 -4.55 -34.82
C GLY A 285 35.44 -6.02 -34.41
N GLU A 286 34.56 -6.34 -33.46
CA GLU A 286 34.46 -7.65 -32.84
C GLU A 286 33.37 -8.48 -33.52
N PRO A 287 33.70 -9.68 -34.00
CA PRO A 287 32.72 -10.62 -34.51
C PRO A 287 31.62 -10.85 -33.47
N SER A 288 30.35 -10.59 -33.81
CA SER A 288 29.23 -10.80 -32.89
C SER A 288 28.12 -11.61 -33.55
N SER A 289 27.53 -12.51 -32.76
CA SER A 289 26.41 -13.34 -33.20
C SER A 289 25.11 -12.89 -32.55
N TRP A 290 24.00 -13.04 -33.27
CA TRP A 290 22.65 -12.66 -32.83
C TRP A 290 21.64 -13.77 -33.12
N LEU A 291 20.77 -14.05 -32.15
CA LEU A 291 19.61 -14.93 -32.33
C LEU A 291 18.36 -14.06 -32.46
N ILE A 292 17.63 -14.19 -33.56
CA ILE A 292 16.43 -13.40 -33.83
C ILE A 292 15.24 -14.36 -33.85
N LEU A 293 14.37 -14.27 -32.85
CA LEU A 293 13.05 -14.91 -32.89
C LEU A 293 12.17 -14.03 -33.80
N ALA A 294 12.17 -14.35 -35.09
CA ALA A 294 11.72 -13.47 -36.16
C ALA A 294 10.20 -13.42 -36.30
N ASP A 295 9.69 -12.24 -36.61
CA ASP A 295 8.31 -11.97 -37.02
C ASP A 295 8.09 -12.33 -38.49
N LYS A 296 6.82 -12.49 -38.88
CA LYS A 296 6.43 -12.78 -40.27
C LYS A 296 6.33 -11.54 -41.16
N SER A 297 6.34 -10.34 -40.57
CA SER A 297 6.27 -9.07 -41.31
C SER A 297 7.60 -8.62 -41.93
N GLY A 298 8.71 -9.28 -41.55
CA GLY A 298 10.01 -9.11 -42.17
C GLY A 298 10.97 -8.18 -41.42
N ILE A 299 10.63 -7.72 -40.21
CA ILE A 299 11.51 -6.85 -39.41
C ILE A 299 12.75 -7.64 -38.99
N GLY A 300 12.58 -8.88 -38.53
CA GLY A 300 13.70 -9.75 -38.18
C GLY A 300 14.63 -10.05 -39.35
N ALA A 301 14.09 -10.14 -40.57
CA ALA A 301 14.88 -10.31 -41.78
C ALA A 301 15.68 -9.04 -42.12
N ALA A 302 15.04 -7.87 -42.10
CA ALA A 302 15.72 -6.59 -42.31
C ALA A 302 16.82 -6.34 -41.26
N LEU A 303 16.55 -6.68 -40.00
CA LEU A 303 17.52 -6.56 -38.91
C LEU A 303 18.73 -7.47 -39.11
N ALA A 304 18.51 -8.70 -39.56
CA ALA A 304 19.58 -9.64 -39.88
C ALA A 304 20.46 -9.14 -41.04
N GLU A 305 19.87 -8.55 -42.08
CA GLU A 305 20.63 -7.94 -43.18
C GLU A 305 21.52 -6.80 -42.70
N VAL A 306 20.99 -5.89 -41.87
CA VAL A 306 21.75 -4.75 -41.37
C VAL A 306 22.88 -5.21 -40.44
N LEU A 307 22.62 -6.18 -39.56
CA LEU A 307 23.63 -6.78 -38.69
C LEU A 307 24.71 -7.51 -39.50
N ALA A 308 24.33 -8.23 -40.56
CA ALA A 308 25.26 -8.91 -41.46
C ALA A 308 26.17 -7.93 -42.22
N ARG A 309 25.63 -6.81 -42.72
CA ARG A 309 26.42 -5.73 -43.34
C ARG A 309 27.45 -5.12 -42.38
N LYS A 310 27.18 -5.15 -41.08
CA LYS A 310 28.08 -4.70 -40.02
C LYS A 310 29.01 -5.82 -39.50
N GLY A 311 29.09 -6.97 -40.16
CA GLY A 311 29.98 -8.08 -39.81
C GLY A 311 29.44 -9.07 -38.77
N GLY A 312 28.16 -8.97 -38.39
CA GLY A 312 27.53 -9.86 -37.43
C GLY A 312 26.92 -11.12 -38.06
N ALA A 313 26.93 -12.24 -37.35
CA ALA A 313 26.26 -13.48 -37.78
C ALA A 313 24.87 -13.59 -37.15
N CYS A 314 23.82 -13.73 -37.97
CA CYS A 314 22.43 -13.82 -37.47
C CYS A 314 21.82 -15.21 -37.70
N ARG A 315 21.04 -15.69 -36.74
CA ARG A 315 20.17 -16.86 -36.91
C ARG A 315 18.73 -16.46 -36.68
N LEU A 316 17.88 -16.67 -37.68
CA LEU A 316 16.45 -16.41 -37.58
C LEU A 316 15.71 -17.69 -37.17
N VAL A 317 14.73 -17.55 -36.29
CA VAL A 317 13.85 -18.63 -35.83
C VAL A 317 12.41 -18.11 -35.80
N TYR A 318 11.55 -18.72 -36.61
CA TYR A 318 10.13 -18.39 -36.66
C TYR A 318 9.34 -19.24 -35.66
N SER A 319 8.21 -18.71 -35.18
CA SER A 319 7.39 -19.38 -34.16
C SER A 319 6.88 -20.75 -34.60
N ASP A 320 6.50 -20.90 -35.86
CA ASP A 320 6.04 -22.16 -36.46
C ASP A 320 7.11 -23.27 -36.53
N GLN A 321 8.38 -22.93 -36.61
CA GLN A 321 9.48 -23.89 -36.61
C GLN A 321 9.62 -24.65 -35.28
N LEU A 322 9.27 -23.98 -34.17
CA LEU A 322 9.36 -24.57 -32.83
C LEU A 322 7.99 -24.99 -32.29
N ILE A 323 6.97 -24.15 -32.48
CA ILE A 323 5.61 -24.39 -32.00
C ILE A 323 4.84 -25.23 -33.01
N GLY A 324 4.90 -24.91 -34.31
CA GLY A 324 4.12 -25.58 -35.35
C GLY A 324 4.48 -27.05 -35.59
N ARG A 325 5.68 -27.49 -35.16
CA ARG A 325 6.03 -28.93 -35.07
C ARG A 325 5.19 -29.68 -34.03
N ARG A 326 4.57 -28.96 -33.11
CA ARG A 326 3.66 -29.46 -32.08
C ARG A 326 2.26 -29.00 -32.48
N LYS A 327 1.23 -29.82 -32.28
CA LYS A 327 -0.15 -29.32 -32.44
C LYS A 327 -0.30 -28.17 -31.43
N THR A 328 -0.70 -26.98 -31.88
CA THR A 328 -0.75 -25.72 -31.10
C THR A 328 -1.50 -25.85 -29.76
N ALA A 329 -2.46 -26.78 -29.67
CA ALA A 329 -3.19 -27.06 -28.44
C ALA A 329 -2.42 -27.89 -27.38
N ALA A 330 -1.29 -28.51 -27.73
CA ALA A 330 -0.62 -29.52 -26.90
C ALA A 330 0.73 -29.09 -26.31
N TRP A 331 1.24 -27.88 -26.63
CA TRP A 331 2.52 -27.42 -26.10
C TRP A 331 2.35 -26.55 -24.85
N ILE A 332 3.34 -26.62 -23.97
CA ILE A 332 3.48 -25.74 -22.79
C ILE A 332 4.78 -24.95 -22.87
N PRO A 333 4.88 -23.74 -22.26
CA PRO A 333 6.10 -22.93 -22.28
C PRO A 333 7.40 -23.71 -22.08
N ASP A 334 7.45 -24.56 -21.06
CA ASP A 334 8.63 -25.36 -20.68
C ASP A 334 9.18 -26.25 -21.80
N ASP A 335 8.35 -26.60 -22.79
CA ASP A 335 8.77 -27.33 -23.99
C ASP A 335 9.80 -26.58 -24.84
N LEU A 336 9.85 -25.25 -24.74
CA LEU A 336 10.75 -24.39 -25.51
C LEU A 336 12.12 -24.19 -24.86
N VAL A 337 12.28 -24.52 -23.57
CA VAL A 337 13.55 -24.32 -22.85
C VAL A 337 14.68 -25.12 -23.50
N LYS A 338 14.48 -26.42 -23.77
CA LYS A 338 15.50 -27.27 -24.40
C LYS A 338 15.81 -26.85 -25.85
N PRO A 339 14.82 -26.58 -26.72
CA PRO A 339 15.09 -26.01 -28.04
C PRO A 339 15.87 -24.69 -28.00
N PHE A 340 15.51 -23.75 -27.11
CA PHE A 340 16.25 -22.50 -26.99
C PHE A 340 17.67 -22.72 -26.47
N ALA A 341 17.87 -23.58 -25.47
CA ALA A 341 19.19 -23.93 -24.97
C ALA A 341 20.08 -24.52 -26.08
N LYS A 342 19.53 -25.39 -26.94
CA LYS A 342 20.24 -25.96 -28.10
C LYS A 342 20.58 -24.89 -29.15
N LEU A 343 19.67 -23.93 -29.39
CA LEU A 343 19.92 -22.81 -30.30
C LEU A 343 21.06 -21.92 -29.78
N ILE A 344 21.03 -21.60 -28.49
CA ILE A 344 22.05 -20.78 -27.81
C ILE A 344 23.40 -21.51 -27.79
N SER A 345 23.44 -22.80 -27.44
CA SER A 345 24.68 -23.57 -27.41
C SER A 345 25.34 -23.71 -28.78
N GLY A 346 24.57 -23.65 -29.87
CA GLY A 346 25.10 -23.66 -31.24
C GLY A 346 25.95 -22.43 -31.62
N PHE A 347 26.03 -21.43 -30.73
CA PHE A 347 26.92 -20.28 -30.86
C PHE A 347 28.22 -20.39 -30.03
N ALA A 348 28.33 -21.38 -29.14
CA ALA A 348 29.49 -21.52 -28.25
C ALA A 348 30.79 -21.85 -29.01
N ASP A 349 30.71 -22.57 -30.13
CA ASP A 349 31.86 -23.02 -30.93
C ASP A 349 32.20 -22.05 -32.08
N ARG A 350 31.61 -20.84 -32.11
CA ARG A 350 31.83 -19.85 -33.18
C ARG A 350 32.91 -18.86 -32.78
N SER A 351 33.64 -18.35 -33.77
CA SER A 351 34.60 -17.24 -33.62
C SER A 351 33.96 -15.92 -33.14
N ALA A 352 32.63 -15.85 -33.05
CA ALA A 352 31.84 -14.68 -32.70
C ALA A 352 30.87 -15.00 -31.55
N PRO A 353 31.06 -14.45 -30.33
CA PRO A 353 30.17 -14.71 -29.20
C PRO A 353 28.73 -14.25 -29.45
N LEU A 354 27.77 -14.93 -28.82
CA LEU A 354 26.35 -14.54 -28.85
C LEU A 354 26.17 -13.26 -28.03
N ARG A 355 25.97 -12.14 -28.71
CA ARG A 355 25.82 -10.81 -28.09
C ARG A 355 24.41 -10.57 -27.57
N GLY A 356 23.40 -11.04 -28.30
CA GLY A 356 22.01 -10.82 -27.89
C GLY A 356 21.00 -11.73 -28.57
N VAL A 357 19.83 -11.80 -27.95
CA VAL A 357 18.63 -12.45 -28.46
C VAL A 357 17.53 -11.42 -28.63
N ILE A 358 16.90 -11.38 -29.79
CA ILE A 358 15.89 -10.40 -30.16
C ILE A 358 14.57 -11.14 -30.34
N ASN A 359 13.60 -10.88 -29.47
CA ASN A 359 12.30 -11.52 -29.52
C ASN A 359 11.27 -10.62 -30.23
N LEU A 360 10.93 -10.98 -31.47
CA LEU A 360 9.96 -10.28 -32.31
C LEU A 360 8.63 -11.04 -32.43
N TRP A 361 8.48 -12.21 -31.79
CA TRP A 361 7.27 -13.04 -31.95
C TRP A 361 5.98 -12.34 -31.46
N ALA A 362 6.09 -11.34 -30.57
CA ALA A 362 4.95 -10.55 -30.14
C ALA A 362 4.36 -9.66 -31.26
N LEU A 363 5.11 -9.43 -32.35
CA LEU A 363 4.66 -8.62 -33.48
C LEU A 363 3.59 -9.32 -34.33
N ASP A 364 3.60 -10.65 -34.36
CA ASP A 364 2.67 -11.48 -35.14
C ASP A 364 1.29 -11.64 -34.49
N LEU A 365 1.05 -11.02 -33.34
CA LEU A 365 -0.22 -11.15 -32.61
C LEU A 365 -1.34 -10.28 -33.20
N SER A 366 -2.55 -10.83 -33.13
CA SER A 366 -3.81 -10.13 -33.44
C SER A 366 -4.09 -8.98 -32.45
N ILE A 367 -4.82 -7.98 -32.92
CA ILE A 367 -5.42 -6.92 -32.09
C ILE A 367 -6.82 -7.29 -31.61
N GLU A 368 -7.52 -8.15 -32.35
CA GLU A 368 -8.89 -8.57 -32.08
C GLU A 368 -8.86 -9.98 -31.50
N TYR A 369 -9.20 -10.11 -30.22
CA TYR A 369 -9.41 -11.37 -29.53
C TYR A 369 -10.92 -11.57 -29.37
N ARG A 370 -11.47 -12.64 -29.95
CA ARG A 370 -12.89 -12.96 -29.92
C ARG A 370 -13.28 -13.89 -28.77
N GLY A 371 -12.35 -14.19 -27.87
CA GLY A 371 -12.59 -15.03 -26.69
C GLY A 371 -11.34 -15.30 -25.87
N VAL A 372 -11.53 -15.84 -24.67
CA VAL A 372 -10.47 -16.09 -23.68
C VAL A 372 -9.41 -17.05 -24.20
N GLN A 373 -9.81 -18.05 -25.00
CA GLN A 373 -8.89 -19.04 -25.56
C GLN A 373 -7.86 -18.40 -26.51
N GLN A 374 -8.28 -17.48 -27.38
CA GLN A 374 -7.38 -16.80 -28.30
C GLN A 374 -6.38 -15.92 -27.54
N LEU A 375 -6.83 -15.26 -26.46
CA LEU A 375 -5.95 -14.47 -25.59
C LEU A 375 -4.95 -15.37 -24.86
N ASN A 376 -5.39 -16.51 -24.34
CA ASN A 376 -4.51 -17.49 -23.69
C ASN A 376 -3.44 -18.03 -24.63
N ASP A 377 -3.80 -18.34 -25.88
CA ASP A 377 -2.83 -18.84 -26.86
C ASP A 377 -1.82 -17.75 -27.25
N ALA A 378 -2.25 -16.49 -27.37
CA ALA A 378 -1.34 -15.36 -27.54
C ALA A 378 -0.42 -15.16 -26.33
N GLN A 379 -0.94 -15.27 -25.10
CA GLN A 379 -0.14 -15.17 -23.87
C GLN A 379 0.90 -16.29 -23.75
N LYS A 380 0.55 -17.53 -24.13
CA LYS A 380 1.51 -18.64 -24.20
C LYS A 380 2.66 -18.32 -25.14
N ILE A 381 2.39 -17.72 -26.30
CA ILE A 381 3.43 -17.29 -27.23
C ILE A 381 4.26 -16.16 -26.60
N VAL A 382 3.66 -15.08 -26.11
CA VAL A 382 4.39 -13.90 -25.63
C VAL A 382 5.16 -14.16 -24.34
N LEU A 383 4.45 -14.48 -23.25
CA LEU A 383 5.05 -14.69 -21.95
C LEU A 383 5.78 -16.03 -21.90
N GLY A 384 5.16 -17.07 -22.43
CA GLY A 384 5.72 -18.42 -22.38
C GLY A 384 7.04 -18.55 -23.15
N SER A 385 7.14 -17.99 -24.36
CA SER A 385 8.40 -18.00 -25.10
C SER A 385 9.47 -17.17 -24.40
N THR A 386 9.13 -15.99 -23.88
CA THR A 386 10.10 -15.11 -23.22
C THR A 386 10.61 -15.70 -21.91
N ILE A 387 9.74 -16.26 -21.06
CA ILE A 387 10.15 -16.96 -19.84
C ILE A 387 11.07 -18.14 -20.17
N SER A 388 10.71 -18.93 -21.18
CA SER A 388 11.50 -20.10 -21.58
C SER A 388 12.86 -19.69 -22.15
N LEU A 389 12.90 -18.60 -22.91
CA LEU A 389 14.14 -18.01 -23.43
C LEU A 389 15.02 -17.50 -22.28
N SER A 390 14.46 -16.76 -21.33
CA SER A 390 15.19 -16.29 -20.14
C SER A 390 15.79 -17.45 -19.36
N ARG A 391 15.03 -18.53 -19.11
CA ARG A 391 15.54 -19.75 -18.45
C ARG A 391 16.69 -20.38 -19.24
N ALA A 392 16.56 -20.47 -20.57
CA ALA A 392 17.61 -21.04 -21.42
C ALA A 392 18.89 -20.18 -21.41
N VAL A 393 18.78 -18.86 -21.44
CA VAL A 393 19.93 -17.93 -21.35
C VAL A 393 20.60 -18.02 -19.97
N VAL A 394 19.81 -18.08 -18.89
CA VAL A 394 20.35 -18.27 -17.52
C VAL A 394 21.10 -19.59 -17.41
N GLN A 395 20.56 -20.69 -17.95
CA GLN A 395 21.23 -22.00 -17.95
C GLN A 395 22.53 -22.00 -18.76
N ALA A 396 22.59 -21.23 -19.84
CA ALA A 396 23.79 -21.11 -20.68
C ALA A 396 24.87 -20.20 -20.07
N ARG A 397 24.52 -19.32 -19.11
CA ARG A 397 25.44 -18.33 -18.50
C ARG A 397 26.70 -18.96 -17.91
N GLY A 398 26.60 -20.15 -17.32
CA GLY A 398 27.76 -20.84 -16.71
C GLY A 398 28.89 -21.19 -17.68
N ARG A 399 28.71 -20.97 -18.99
CA ARG A 399 29.67 -21.33 -20.06
C ARG A 399 30.25 -20.14 -20.82
N ALA A 400 29.79 -18.91 -20.59
CA ALA A 400 30.18 -17.73 -21.36
C ALA A 400 30.70 -16.60 -20.46
N GLU A 401 31.78 -15.92 -20.89
CA GLU A 401 32.36 -14.79 -20.14
C GLU A 401 31.40 -13.59 -20.06
N THR A 402 30.62 -13.32 -21.13
CA THR A 402 29.58 -12.29 -21.15
C THR A 402 28.24 -12.90 -21.56
N PRO A 403 27.18 -12.82 -20.74
CA PRO A 403 25.89 -13.40 -21.09
C PRO A 403 25.19 -12.59 -22.21
N ALA A 404 24.52 -13.31 -23.11
CA ALA A 404 23.68 -12.70 -24.14
C ALA A 404 22.52 -11.92 -23.51
N ARG A 405 22.23 -10.73 -24.05
CA ARG A 405 21.10 -9.89 -23.60
C ARG A 405 19.84 -10.13 -24.41
N ILE A 406 18.70 -10.22 -23.73
CA ILE A 406 17.38 -10.43 -24.32
C ILE A 406 16.71 -9.08 -24.55
N TRP A 407 16.28 -8.83 -25.78
CA TRP A 407 15.50 -7.67 -26.19
C TRP A 407 14.09 -8.12 -26.59
N ALA A 408 13.09 -7.54 -25.98
CA ALA A 408 11.69 -7.82 -26.27
C ALA A 408 11.08 -6.69 -27.11
N VAL A 409 10.62 -6.99 -28.31
CA VAL A 409 10.03 -5.98 -29.21
C VAL A 409 8.54 -6.20 -29.32
N THR A 410 7.78 -5.15 -29.08
CA THR A 410 6.33 -5.12 -29.20
C THR A 410 5.90 -4.05 -30.20
N ARG A 411 4.61 -4.01 -30.54
CA ARG A 411 4.02 -2.94 -31.34
C ARG A 411 2.73 -2.48 -30.69
N ASN A 412 2.62 -1.17 -30.47
CA ASN A 412 1.47 -0.53 -29.85
C ASN A 412 0.94 -1.28 -28.62
N SER A 413 1.85 -1.72 -27.75
CA SER A 413 1.54 -2.46 -26.51
C SER A 413 1.53 -1.56 -25.28
N VAL A 414 1.95 -0.32 -25.45
CA VAL A 414 1.82 0.78 -24.50
C VAL A 414 1.18 1.97 -25.22
N SER A 415 0.36 2.74 -24.51
CA SER A 415 -0.13 4.03 -24.99
C SER A 415 0.75 5.12 -24.40
N ILE A 416 1.31 5.96 -25.26
CA ILE A 416 2.19 7.07 -24.89
C ILE A 416 1.57 8.42 -25.23
N THR A 417 0.67 8.48 -26.22
CA THR A 417 -0.14 9.66 -26.51
C THR A 417 -1.64 9.30 -26.64
N PRO A 418 -2.56 10.28 -26.50
CA PRO A 418 -3.99 10.05 -26.72
C PRO A 418 -4.36 9.63 -28.15
N GLU A 419 -3.50 9.91 -29.14
CA GLU A 419 -3.71 9.57 -30.55
C GLU A 419 -3.28 8.13 -30.88
N ASP A 420 -2.61 7.43 -29.95
CA ASP A 420 -2.25 6.03 -30.15
C ASP A 420 -3.51 5.16 -30.31
N PRO A 421 -3.50 4.18 -31.24
CA PRO A 421 -4.60 3.24 -31.35
C PRO A 421 -4.71 2.36 -30.09
N PRO A 422 -5.84 1.65 -29.89
CA PRO A 422 -6.02 0.75 -28.75
C PRO A 422 -4.87 -0.24 -28.60
N VAL A 423 -4.39 -0.41 -27.36
CA VAL A 423 -3.20 -1.22 -27.06
C VAL A 423 -3.41 -2.69 -27.37
N LYS A 424 -2.37 -3.36 -27.89
CA LYS A 424 -2.32 -4.82 -28.03
C LYS A 424 -2.16 -5.49 -26.66
N VAL A 425 -3.27 -5.73 -25.97
CA VAL A 425 -3.31 -6.23 -24.58
C VAL A 425 -2.47 -7.49 -24.33
N ALA A 426 -2.41 -8.42 -25.29
CA ALA A 426 -1.63 -9.64 -25.11
C ALA A 426 -0.12 -9.36 -25.01
N ALA A 427 0.39 -8.51 -25.90
CA ALA A 427 1.78 -8.10 -25.92
C ALA A 427 2.13 -7.11 -24.78
N ALA A 428 1.16 -6.34 -24.29
CA ALA A 428 1.33 -5.45 -23.14
C ALA A 428 1.78 -6.18 -21.87
N ALA A 429 1.37 -7.44 -21.68
CA ALA A 429 1.82 -8.25 -20.53
C ALA A 429 3.35 -8.43 -20.49
N LEU A 430 4.01 -8.38 -21.65
CA LEU A 430 5.46 -8.50 -21.75
C LEU A 430 6.18 -7.35 -21.03
N TRP A 431 5.57 -6.16 -20.98
CA TRP A 431 6.10 -4.99 -20.26
C TRP A 431 6.08 -5.19 -18.74
N GLY A 432 5.10 -5.92 -18.21
CA GLY A 432 5.11 -6.36 -16.81
C GLY A 432 6.25 -7.33 -16.54
N LEU A 433 6.39 -8.37 -17.39
CA LEU A 433 7.45 -9.38 -17.27
C LEU A 433 8.85 -8.76 -17.34
N GLY A 434 9.08 -7.84 -18.29
CA GLY A 434 10.38 -7.20 -18.47
C GLY A 434 10.81 -6.35 -17.27
N ARG A 435 9.86 -5.66 -16.62
CA ARG A 435 10.12 -4.92 -15.37
C ARG A 435 10.54 -5.84 -14.21
N THR A 436 10.07 -7.08 -14.17
CA THR A 436 10.54 -8.08 -13.21
C THR A 436 11.88 -8.66 -13.63
N ALA A 437 12.04 -9.03 -14.90
CA ALA A 437 13.25 -9.63 -15.44
C ALA A 437 14.49 -8.74 -15.25
N ARG A 438 14.35 -7.42 -15.37
CA ARG A 438 15.46 -6.49 -15.10
C ARG A 438 15.89 -6.46 -13.63
N LEU A 439 14.98 -6.72 -12.69
CA LEU A 439 15.27 -6.71 -11.25
C LEU A 439 15.92 -8.04 -10.84
N GLU A 440 15.40 -9.16 -11.36
CA GLU A 440 15.88 -10.50 -11.03
C GLU A 440 17.15 -10.90 -11.80
N HIS A 441 17.26 -10.47 -13.06
CA HIS A 441 18.35 -10.86 -13.97
C HIS A 441 18.87 -9.67 -14.82
N PRO A 442 19.37 -8.58 -14.19
CA PRO A 442 19.84 -7.39 -14.90
C PRO A 442 20.94 -7.66 -15.93
N GLN A 443 21.74 -8.72 -15.73
CA GLN A 443 22.83 -9.09 -16.62
C GLN A 443 22.38 -9.68 -17.97
N ILE A 444 21.18 -10.27 -18.04
CA ILE A 444 20.67 -10.89 -19.28
C ILE A 444 19.55 -10.09 -19.91
N TRP A 445 18.98 -9.10 -19.21
CA TRP A 445 17.90 -8.30 -19.77
C TRP A 445 18.48 -7.09 -20.51
N GLY A 446 18.21 -7.00 -21.81
CA GLY A 446 18.62 -5.89 -22.66
C GLY A 446 17.65 -4.72 -22.56
N GLY A 447 16.36 -5.00 -22.73
CA GLY A 447 15.31 -3.99 -22.66
C GLY A 447 14.09 -4.34 -23.50
N GLN A 448 13.18 -3.36 -23.59
CA GLN A 448 11.91 -3.46 -24.30
C GLN A 448 11.74 -2.27 -25.25
N VAL A 449 11.29 -2.56 -26.46
CA VAL A 449 11.06 -1.57 -27.51
C VAL A 449 9.64 -1.73 -28.05
N ASP A 450 8.79 -0.70 -27.90
CA ASP A 450 7.44 -0.68 -28.48
C ASP A 450 7.39 0.15 -29.76
N LEU A 451 7.16 -0.51 -30.88
CA LEU A 451 7.06 0.11 -32.20
C LEU A 451 5.70 0.76 -32.45
N ASP A 452 5.69 1.71 -33.38
CA ASP A 452 4.51 2.45 -33.84
C ASP A 452 3.50 1.51 -34.54
N ALA A 453 2.21 1.78 -34.42
CA ALA A 453 1.17 1.10 -35.20
C ALA A 453 0.95 1.71 -36.60
N SER A 454 1.62 2.81 -36.94
CA SER A 454 1.43 3.49 -38.23
C SER A 454 1.72 2.57 -39.42
N ARG A 455 0.80 2.59 -40.40
CA ARG A 455 0.92 1.83 -41.66
C ARG A 455 2.03 2.35 -42.58
N GLU A 456 2.61 3.50 -42.25
CA GLU A 456 3.68 4.16 -43.00
C GLU A 456 5.07 3.61 -42.66
N SER A 457 5.20 2.82 -41.58
CA SER A 457 6.49 2.20 -41.24
C SER A 457 6.76 0.97 -42.10
N SER A 458 7.93 0.95 -42.74
CA SER A 458 8.42 -0.23 -43.46
C SER A 458 9.24 -1.13 -42.52
N PRO A 459 9.37 -2.45 -42.81
CA PRO A 459 10.19 -3.34 -41.99
C PRO A 459 11.64 -2.88 -41.80
N SER A 460 12.20 -2.16 -42.79
CA SER A 460 13.56 -1.62 -42.71
C SER A 460 13.68 -0.43 -41.76
N VAL A 461 12.67 0.45 -41.70
CA VAL A 461 12.62 1.57 -40.76
C VAL A 461 12.48 1.06 -39.33
N ASP A 462 11.57 0.12 -39.10
CA ASP A 462 11.40 -0.51 -37.78
C ASP A 462 12.66 -1.28 -37.34
N ALA A 463 13.31 -2.01 -38.26
CA ALA A 463 14.56 -2.69 -37.97
C ALA A 463 15.69 -1.71 -37.59
N ALA A 464 15.77 -0.55 -38.26
CA ALA A 464 16.74 0.49 -37.91
C ALA A 464 16.48 1.09 -36.52
N ALA A 465 15.21 1.32 -36.17
CA ALA A 465 14.82 1.80 -34.85
C ALA A 465 15.19 0.78 -33.75
N VAL A 466 14.85 -0.49 -33.95
CA VAL A 466 15.22 -1.59 -33.03
C VAL A 466 16.74 -1.65 -32.90
N LEU A 467 17.49 -1.68 -34.00
CA LEU A 467 18.95 -1.74 -33.96
C LEU A 467 19.58 -0.57 -33.20
N GLY A 468 19.03 0.64 -33.36
CA GLY A 468 19.45 1.81 -32.61
C GLY A 468 19.40 1.56 -31.10
N GLU A 469 18.28 1.06 -30.58
CA GLU A 469 18.14 0.73 -29.15
C GLU A 469 19.09 -0.37 -28.70
N LEU A 470 19.27 -1.40 -29.52
CA LEU A 470 20.13 -2.54 -29.17
C LEU A 470 21.60 -2.16 -29.00
N LEU A 471 22.05 -1.14 -29.74
CA LEU A 471 23.43 -0.64 -29.71
C LEU A 471 23.61 0.52 -28.74
N ASN A 472 22.52 1.14 -28.28
CA ASN A 472 22.55 2.27 -27.37
C ASN A 472 23.07 1.84 -25.99
N ARG A 473 24.04 2.59 -25.45
CA ARG A 473 24.60 2.40 -24.10
C ARG A 473 23.98 3.34 -23.06
N GLY A 474 22.99 4.14 -23.43
CA GLY A 474 22.36 5.16 -22.59
C GLY A 474 21.52 4.66 -21.40
N GLY A 475 21.47 3.34 -21.15
CA GLY A 475 20.85 2.76 -19.96
C GLY A 475 19.32 2.67 -19.98
N GLU A 476 18.66 3.15 -21.05
CA GLU A 476 17.21 3.01 -21.20
C GLU A 476 16.83 1.58 -21.56
N ASP A 477 15.93 0.99 -20.77
CA ASP A 477 15.48 -0.41 -20.93
C ASP A 477 13.99 -0.53 -21.30
N GLN A 478 13.30 0.61 -21.42
CA GLN A 478 11.86 0.73 -21.69
C GLN A 478 11.62 1.90 -22.64
N VAL A 479 11.62 1.60 -23.94
CA VAL A 479 11.54 2.60 -25.01
C VAL A 479 10.30 2.37 -25.88
N ALA A 480 9.61 3.45 -26.23
CA ALA A 480 8.57 3.45 -27.25
C ALA A 480 9.03 4.33 -28.42
N VAL A 481 8.76 3.89 -29.65
CA VAL A 481 9.05 4.64 -30.87
C VAL A 481 7.73 4.98 -31.55
N ARG A 482 7.50 6.26 -31.84
CA ARG A 482 6.33 6.76 -32.57
C ARG A 482 6.78 7.73 -33.64
N LYS A 483 6.40 7.48 -34.90
CA LYS A 483 6.78 8.31 -36.07
C LYS A 483 8.28 8.64 -36.11
N GLY A 484 9.12 7.67 -35.76
CA GLY A 484 10.59 7.82 -35.70
C GLY A 484 11.14 8.54 -34.46
N VAL A 485 10.28 9.09 -33.59
CA VAL A 485 10.67 9.72 -32.32
C VAL A 485 10.68 8.70 -31.21
N ARG A 486 11.68 8.78 -30.33
CA ARG A 486 11.91 7.84 -29.23
C ARG A 486 11.43 8.43 -27.91
N PHE A 487 10.84 7.60 -27.07
CA PHE A 487 10.36 8.01 -25.75
C PHE A 487 10.78 6.99 -24.70
N ALA A 488 11.18 7.47 -23.52
CA ALA A 488 11.48 6.63 -22.37
C ALA A 488 10.40 6.70 -21.31
N ALA A 489 10.15 5.56 -20.66
CA ALA A 489 9.20 5.46 -19.57
C ALA A 489 9.75 6.09 -18.27
N ARG A 490 8.95 6.93 -17.61
CA ARG A 490 9.24 7.53 -16.30
C ARG A 490 8.03 7.42 -15.39
N LEU A 491 8.24 7.04 -14.13
CA LEU A 491 7.20 7.11 -13.11
C LEU A 491 7.25 8.51 -12.47
N VAL A 492 6.19 9.29 -12.65
CA VAL A 492 6.10 10.66 -12.12
C VAL A 492 4.91 10.80 -11.19
N ARG A 493 4.98 11.75 -10.25
CA ARG A 493 3.85 12.07 -9.38
C ARG A 493 2.65 12.53 -10.22
N ALA A 494 1.48 12.07 -9.84
CA ALA A 494 0.22 12.42 -10.46
C ALA A 494 -0.66 13.12 -9.43
N THR A 495 -1.42 14.13 -9.86
CA THR A 495 -2.38 14.79 -8.98
C THR A 495 -3.76 14.20 -9.18
N ALA A 496 -4.49 13.98 -8.08
CA ALA A 496 -5.89 13.58 -8.16
C ALA A 496 -6.71 14.67 -8.87
N PRO A 497 -7.59 14.32 -9.82
CA PRO A 497 -8.50 15.28 -10.41
C PRO A 497 -9.41 15.88 -9.33
N LYS A 498 -9.61 17.21 -9.36
CA LYS A 498 -10.38 17.95 -8.34
C LYS A 498 -11.87 17.60 -8.29
N LYS A 499 -12.41 17.01 -9.36
CA LYS A 499 -13.81 16.57 -9.46
C LYS A 499 -13.87 15.13 -9.96
N PRO A 500 -14.76 14.29 -9.40
CA PRO A 500 -15.03 12.97 -9.97
C PRO A 500 -15.64 13.16 -11.37
N THR A 501 -15.15 12.40 -12.34
CA THR A 501 -15.71 12.37 -13.70
C THR A 501 -16.79 11.30 -13.88
N ALA A 502 -16.80 10.26 -13.03
CA ALA A 502 -17.77 9.19 -13.07
C ALA A 502 -18.95 9.47 -12.12
N THR A 503 -20.17 9.40 -12.66
CA THR A 503 -21.40 9.38 -11.88
C THR A 503 -21.91 7.93 -11.78
N PHE A 504 -22.42 7.57 -10.61
CA PHE A 504 -23.05 6.28 -10.39
C PHE A 504 -24.56 6.45 -10.39
N ASP A 505 -25.26 5.61 -11.12
CA ASP A 505 -26.72 5.53 -11.06
C ASP A 505 -27.11 4.79 -9.79
N SER A 506 -27.79 5.48 -8.86
CA SER A 506 -28.29 4.89 -7.62
C SER A 506 -29.16 3.65 -7.85
N ASN A 507 -29.86 3.59 -8.97
CA ASN A 507 -30.71 2.47 -9.34
C ASN A 507 -29.96 1.45 -10.21
N GLY A 508 -28.74 1.71 -10.67
CA GLY A 508 -27.94 0.76 -11.45
C GLY A 508 -27.56 -0.51 -10.68
N SER A 509 -27.25 -1.58 -11.42
CA SER A 509 -26.71 -2.82 -10.86
C SER A 509 -25.20 -2.88 -11.08
N TYR A 510 -24.42 -3.02 -10.02
CA TYR A 510 -22.95 -2.98 -10.09
C TYR A 510 -22.35 -4.32 -9.67
N LEU A 511 -21.49 -4.86 -10.53
CA LEU A 511 -20.81 -6.13 -10.32
C LEU A 511 -19.40 -5.89 -9.76
N ILE A 512 -19.06 -6.62 -8.70
CA ILE A 512 -17.74 -6.60 -8.06
C ILE A 512 -17.14 -8.00 -8.07
N THR A 513 -16.11 -8.20 -8.88
CA THR A 513 -15.33 -9.44 -8.89
C THR A 513 -14.41 -9.50 -7.66
N GLY A 514 -14.32 -10.67 -7.03
CA GLY A 514 -13.67 -10.77 -5.72
C GLY A 514 -14.39 -9.95 -4.63
N GLY A 515 -15.69 -9.70 -4.79
CA GLY A 515 -16.48 -8.80 -3.93
C GLY A 515 -16.57 -9.20 -2.45
N LEU A 516 -16.24 -10.45 -2.12
CA LEU A 516 -16.14 -10.94 -0.74
C LEU A 516 -14.72 -10.81 -0.15
N GLY A 517 -13.74 -10.41 -0.95
CA GLY A 517 -12.38 -10.11 -0.49
C GLY A 517 -12.29 -8.75 0.22
N ALA A 518 -11.21 -8.52 0.96
CA ALA A 518 -11.04 -7.31 1.78
C ALA A 518 -11.29 -6.02 0.99
N LEU A 519 -10.64 -5.84 -0.17
CA LEU A 519 -10.83 -4.65 -1.00
C LEU A 519 -12.23 -4.59 -1.63
N GLY A 520 -12.76 -5.73 -2.09
CA GLY A 520 -14.09 -5.79 -2.70
C GLY A 520 -15.20 -5.35 -1.75
N VAL A 521 -15.08 -5.70 -0.46
CA VAL A 521 -16.00 -5.28 0.59
C VAL A 521 -15.94 -3.78 0.83
N GLU A 522 -14.74 -3.18 0.87
CA GLU A 522 -14.61 -1.73 1.07
C GLU A 522 -15.12 -0.94 -0.14
N VAL A 523 -14.86 -1.43 -1.36
CA VAL A 523 -15.45 -0.84 -2.59
C VAL A 523 -16.97 -0.94 -2.56
N ALA A 524 -17.54 -2.08 -2.15
CA ALA A 524 -18.97 -2.26 -2.01
C ALA A 524 -19.57 -1.25 -1.02
N LYS A 525 -19.00 -1.13 0.19
CA LYS A 525 -19.45 -0.14 1.18
C LYS A 525 -19.38 1.29 0.65
N TRP A 526 -18.32 1.62 -0.08
CA TRP A 526 -18.17 2.95 -0.70
C TRP A 526 -19.26 3.22 -1.75
N LEU A 527 -19.56 2.25 -2.63
CA LEU A 527 -20.62 2.36 -3.63
C LEU A 527 -21.99 2.60 -2.98
N VAL A 528 -22.31 1.90 -1.89
CA VAL A 528 -23.59 2.06 -1.20
C VAL A 528 -23.64 3.40 -0.47
N THR A 529 -22.64 3.71 0.34
CA THR A 529 -22.70 4.86 1.25
C THR A 529 -22.44 6.19 0.56
N GLN A 530 -21.47 6.25 -0.35
CA GLN A 530 -21.06 7.48 -1.04
C GLN A 530 -21.77 7.65 -2.37
N CYS A 531 -21.87 6.57 -3.15
CA CYS A 531 -22.46 6.62 -4.49
C CYS A 531 -23.96 6.30 -4.52
N LYS A 532 -24.54 5.92 -3.38
CA LYS A 532 -25.98 5.60 -3.21
C LYS A 532 -26.47 4.46 -4.11
N VAL A 533 -25.55 3.58 -4.50
CA VAL A 533 -25.87 2.38 -5.27
C VAL A 533 -26.70 1.42 -4.41
N LYS A 534 -27.85 1.01 -4.93
CA LYS A 534 -28.75 0.09 -4.23
C LYS A 534 -28.53 -1.38 -4.58
N ARG A 535 -28.04 -1.71 -5.78
CA ARG A 535 -27.98 -3.10 -6.26
C ARG A 535 -26.55 -3.54 -6.51
N LEU A 536 -26.08 -4.51 -5.72
CA LEU A 536 -24.72 -5.04 -5.81
C LEU A 536 -24.73 -6.54 -6.16
N LEU A 537 -23.91 -6.91 -7.14
CA LEU A 537 -23.60 -8.29 -7.49
C LEU A 537 -22.17 -8.60 -7.05
N LEU A 538 -22.01 -9.37 -5.98
CA LEU A 538 -20.68 -9.79 -5.51
C LEU A 538 -20.35 -11.16 -6.09
N VAL A 539 -19.32 -11.20 -6.92
CA VAL A 539 -18.92 -12.41 -7.65
C VAL A 539 -17.63 -12.97 -7.08
N GLY A 540 -17.58 -14.29 -6.87
CA GLY A 540 -16.34 -14.99 -6.58
C GLY A 540 -16.47 -16.50 -6.77
N ARG A 541 -15.34 -17.19 -6.93
CA ARG A 541 -15.29 -18.65 -7.21
C ARG A 541 -15.99 -19.51 -6.15
N ARG A 542 -16.03 -19.04 -4.89
CA ARG A 542 -16.73 -19.69 -3.77
C ARG A 542 -18.20 -19.25 -3.67
N GLY A 543 -18.55 -18.05 -4.13
CA GLY A 543 -19.87 -17.46 -3.98
C GLY A 543 -20.40 -17.58 -2.56
N GLN A 544 -21.62 -18.07 -2.41
CA GLN A 544 -22.28 -18.27 -1.10
C GLN A 544 -21.59 -19.32 -0.20
N LYS A 545 -20.67 -20.14 -0.74
CA LYS A 545 -19.87 -21.08 0.06
C LYS A 545 -18.68 -20.41 0.76
N ASP A 546 -18.42 -19.13 0.50
CA ASP A 546 -17.39 -18.38 1.21
C ASP A 546 -17.79 -18.14 2.69
N PRO A 547 -16.92 -18.40 3.68
CA PRO A 547 -17.27 -18.19 5.09
C PRO A 547 -17.71 -16.77 5.44
N SER A 548 -17.24 -15.78 4.67
CA SER A 548 -17.56 -14.36 4.88
C SER A 548 -18.91 -13.95 4.30
N TYR A 549 -19.53 -14.76 3.43
CA TYR A 549 -20.72 -14.42 2.65
C TYR A 549 -21.84 -13.80 3.50
N ARG A 550 -22.36 -14.53 4.49
CA ARG A 550 -23.52 -14.07 5.28
C ARG A 550 -23.21 -12.82 6.10
N ARG A 551 -21.96 -12.63 6.51
CA ARG A 551 -21.53 -11.44 7.26
C ARG A 551 -21.49 -10.22 6.35
N VAL A 552 -20.86 -10.35 5.18
CA VAL A 552 -20.74 -9.28 4.19
C VAL A 552 -22.11 -8.89 3.63
N GLN A 553 -22.95 -9.86 3.29
CA GLN A 553 -24.30 -9.60 2.77
C GLN A 553 -25.14 -8.82 3.79
N ARG A 554 -25.14 -9.25 5.06
CA ARG A 554 -25.87 -8.54 6.13
C ARG A 554 -25.34 -7.12 6.35
N ALA A 555 -24.03 -6.93 6.38
CA ALA A 555 -23.43 -5.61 6.57
C ALA A 555 -23.79 -4.65 5.44
N LEU A 556 -23.76 -5.09 4.18
CA LEU A 556 -24.13 -4.25 3.04
C LEU A 556 -25.65 -4.03 2.95
N ALA A 557 -26.47 -5.00 3.36
CA ALA A 557 -27.91 -4.83 3.45
C ALA A 557 -28.30 -3.81 4.53
N ALA A 558 -27.63 -3.81 5.68
CA ALA A 558 -27.82 -2.80 6.71
C ALA A 558 -27.48 -1.38 6.22
N LEU A 559 -26.54 -1.25 5.27
CA LEU A 559 -26.22 0.01 4.59
C LEU A 559 -27.24 0.42 3.52
N GLY A 560 -28.28 -0.38 3.28
CA GLY A 560 -29.36 -0.09 2.33
C GLY A 560 -29.18 -0.67 0.93
N ALA A 561 -28.30 -1.67 0.75
CA ALA A 561 -28.11 -2.34 -0.53
C ALA A 561 -28.78 -3.72 -0.63
N GLU A 562 -29.41 -3.97 -1.76
CA GLU A 562 -29.78 -5.29 -2.24
C GLU A 562 -28.52 -6.01 -2.76
N VAL A 563 -28.08 -7.04 -2.04
CA VAL A 563 -26.83 -7.75 -2.33
C VAL A 563 -27.11 -9.18 -2.78
N THR A 564 -26.75 -9.45 -4.04
CA THR A 564 -26.76 -10.78 -4.64
C THR A 564 -25.34 -11.32 -4.73
N VAL A 565 -25.11 -12.49 -4.14
CA VAL A 565 -23.80 -13.14 -4.17
C VAL A 565 -23.84 -14.33 -5.10
N LEU A 566 -23.01 -14.29 -6.15
CA LEU A 566 -22.97 -15.30 -7.21
C LEU A 566 -21.66 -16.07 -7.17
N ARG A 567 -21.77 -17.38 -7.43
CA ARG A 567 -20.61 -18.24 -7.70
C ARG A 567 -20.35 -18.21 -9.20
N ALA A 568 -19.22 -17.62 -9.59
CA ALA A 568 -18.76 -17.65 -10.97
C ALA A 568 -17.23 -17.64 -11.02
N ASP A 569 -16.68 -18.28 -12.04
CA ASP A 569 -15.30 -18.08 -12.47
C ASP A 569 -15.27 -16.98 -13.54
N VAL A 570 -14.65 -15.85 -13.23
CA VAL A 570 -14.55 -14.69 -14.15
C VAL A 570 -13.73 -14.98 -15.40
N SER A 571 -13.07 -16.13 -15.47
CA SER A 571 -12.35 -16.61 -16.66
C SER A 571 -13.20 -17.54 -17.55
N SER A 572 -14.40 -17.92 -17.12
CA SER A 572 -15.36 -18.74 -17.86
C SER A 572 -16.38 -17.85 -18.58
N GLU A 573 -16.37 -17.83 -19.92
CA GLU A 573 -17.37 -17.12 -20.73
C GLU A 573 -18.81 -17.60 -20.50
N LYS A 574 -18.99 -18.84 -20.02
CA LYS A 574 -20.32 -19.37 -19.69
C LYS A 574 -20.85 -18.80 -18.37
N ASP A 575 -19.95 -18.42 -17.46
CA ASP A 575 -20.29 -17.95 -16.12
C ASP A 575 -20.56 -16.44 -16.09
N VAL A 576 -20.04 -15.68 -17.07
CA VAL A 576 -20.16 -14.22 -17.23
C VAL A 576 -21.28 -13.91 -18.20
#